data_AF-A0A1Q4DHH1-F1
#
_entry.id   AF-A0A1Q4DHH1-F1
#
_cell.length_a   1.000
_cell.length_b   1.000
_cell.length_c   1.000
_cell.angle_alpha   90.00
_cell.angle_beta   90.00
_cell.angle_gamma   90.00
#
_symmetry.space_group_name_H-M   'P 1'
#
loop_
_entity.id
_entity.type
_entity.pdbx_description
1 polymer ?
#
loop_
_entity_poly.entity_id
_entity_poly.type
_entity_poly.pdbx_seq_one_letter_code
_entity_poly.pdbx_strand_id
1 'polypeptide(L)'
;MSDEDWEDDIVRALRSLTTDESASLEIVLIDAVAEWLLSGANPGDGYDEGHAGHLVSTLFTALDTARTFQPQQQPPVTDEIQHARTKVVDGAHELAKAGGEGIQLIVSRLIPALMAELRNNAGERGKQAHGVFGYLLYALAIGTGEEQDPAVMDGLTAAFVAWDAVLRGGYVVPWRPRPPSAD
;
A
#
# COMPACT_ATOMS: atom_id res chain seq x y z
N MET A 1 -15.85 18.70 2.78
CA MET A 1 -15.73 17.35 3.35
C MET A 1 -15.51 17.57 4.82
N SER A 2 -16.47 17.19 5.66
CA SER A 2 -16.23 17.12 7.10
C SER A 2 -15.31 15.93 7.39
N ASP A 3 -14.72 15.87 8.58
CA ASP A 3 -13.93 14.71 9.02
C ASP A 3 -14.80 13.43 9.01
N GLU A 4 -16.09 13.55 9.35
CA GLU A 4 -17.06 12.44 9.29
C GLU A 4 -17.31 11.92 7.86
N ASP A 5 -17.39 12.80 6.86
CA ASP A 5 -17.58 12.37 5.45
C ASP A 5 -16.38 11.54 4.96
N TRP A 6 -15.17 11.91 5.39
CA TRP A 6 -13.93 11.25 4.99
C TRP A 6 -13.75 9.88 5.66
N GLU A 7 -14.04 9.78 6.96
CA GLU A 7 -13.97 8.50 7.68
C GLU A 7 -14.96 7.48 7.09
N ASP A 8 -16.19 7.90 6.77
CA ASP A 8 -17.20 7.05 6.17
C ASP A 8 -16.79 6.53 4.78
N ASP A 9 -16.10 7.36 3.99
CA ASP A 9 -15.58 6.98 2.68
C ASP A 9 -14.49 5.91 2.80
N ILE A 10 -13.58 6.04 3.78
CA ILE A 10 -12.54 5.03 4.06
C ILE A 10 -13.18 3.73 4.53
N VAL A 11 -14.11 3.80 5.49
CA VAL A 11 -14.82 2.60 5.99
C VAL A 11 -15.53 1.89 4.84
N ARG A 12 -16.13 2.64 3.91
CA ARG A 12 -16.77 2.07 2.72
C ARG A 12 -15.75 1.41 1.79
N ALA A 13 -14.62 2.06 1.54
CA ALA A 13 -13.56 1.52 0.69
C ALA A 13 -13.00 0.21 1.26
N LEU A 14 -12.67 0.19 2.56
CA LEU A 14 -12.22 -1.01 3.28
C LEU A 14 -13.26 -2.14 3.19
N ARG A 15 -14.55 -1.84 3.43
CA ARG A 15 -15.63 -2.82 3.37
C ARG A 15 -15.83 -3.42 1.98
N SER A 16 -15.60 -2.63 0.92
CA SER A 16 -15.81 -3.06 -0.45
C SER A 16 -14.62 -3.78 -1.06
N LEU A 17 -13.44 -3.71 -0.43
CA LEU A 17 -12.21 -4.28 -0.98
C LEU A 17 -12.39 -5.78 -1.25
N THR A 18 -12.02 -6.21 -2.44
CA THR A 18 -12.03 -7.62 -2.85
C THR A 18 -10.62 -8.13 -3.15
N THR A 19 -10.49 -9.45 -3.21
CA THR A 19 -9.20 -10.09 -3.56
C THR A 19 -8.78 -9.77 -4.99
N ASP A 20 -9.74 -9.63 -5.91
CA ASP A 20 -9.49 -9.24 -7.30
C ASP A 20 -8.96 -7.80 -7.41
N GLU A 21 -9.38 -6.91 -6.52
CA GLU A 21 -8.90 -5.52 -6.44
C GLU A 21 -7.55 -5.40 -5.73
N SER A 22 -7.07 -6.45 -5.07
CA SER A 22 -5.80 -6.40 -4.32
C SER A 22 -4.61 -6.13 -5.25
N ALA A 23 -4.61 -6.70 -6.47
CA ALA A 23 -3.60 -6.38 -7.49
C ALA A 23 -3.62 -4.90 -7.89
N SER A 24 -4.81 -4.29 -7.99
CA SER A 24 -4.97 -2.86 -8.26
C SER A 24 -4.46 -2.00 -7.11
N LEU A 25 -4.80 -2.36 -5.87
CA LEU A 25 -4.32 -1.69 -4.66
C LEU A 25 -2.79 -1.71 -4.59
N GLU A 26 -2.18 -2.88 -4.81
CA GLU A 26 -0.73 -3.06 -4.76
C GLU A 26 0.00 -2.14 -5.74
N ILE A 27 -0.40 -2.11 -7.01
CA ILE A 27 0.31 -1.32 -8.03
C ILE A 27 0.08 0.18 -7.86
N VAL A 28 -1.11 0.60 -7.38
CA VAL A 28 -1.37 2.01 -7.04
C VAL A 28 -0.48 2.44 -5.87
N LEU A 29 -0.34 1.59 -4.85
CA LEU A 29 0.56 1.85 -3.72
C LEU A 29 2.02 1.93 -4.17
N ILE A 30 2.49 0.98 -4.98
CA ILE A 30 3.87 0.98 -5.49
C ILE A 30 4.16 2.27 -6.27
N ASP A 31 3.27 2.68 -7.19
CA ASP A 31 3.46 3.90 -7.98
C ASP A 31 3.45 5.16 -7.11
N ALA A 32 2.51 5.29 -6.17
CA ALA A 32 2.40 6.46 -5.31
C ALA A 32 3.56 6.56 -4.31
N VAL A 33 4.00 5.44 -3.73
CA VAL A 33 5.18 5.40 -2.84
C VAL A 33 6.44 5.74 -3.62
N ALA A 34 6.63 5.16 -4.82
CA ALA A 34 7.77 5.45 -5.66
C ALA A 34 7.80 6.93 -6.10
N GLU A 35 6.65 7.50 -6.48
CA GLU A 35 6.53 8.92 -6.81
C GLU A 35 6.94 9.80 -5.65
N TRP A 36 6.41 9.56 -4.45
CA TRP A 36 6.79 10.36 -3.29
C TRP A 36 8.29 10.24 -3.00
N LEU A 37 8.84 9.01 -2.99
CA LEU A 37 10.26 8.77 -2.72
C LEU A 37 11.21 9.45 -3.71
N LEU A 38 10.78 9.63 -4.96
CA LEU A 38 11.54 10.29 -6.03
C LEU A 38 11.24 11.80 -6.14
N SER A 39 10.22 12.29 -5.46
CA SER A 39 9.82 13.69 -5.50
C SER A 39 10.76 14.60 -4.68
N GLY A 40 10.69 15.90 -4.94
CA GLY A 40 11.34 16.91 -4.10
C GLY A 40 10.70 17.09 -2.71
N ALA A 41 9.57 16.42 -2.44
CA ALA A 41 8.92 16.41 -1.13
C ALA A 41 9.49 15.36 -0.17
N ASN A 42 10.24 14.38 -0.68
CA ASN A 42 10.99 13.46 0.17
C ASN A 42 12.29 14.15 0.64
N PRO A 43 12.48 14.37 1.95
CA PRO A 43 13.66 15.04 2.49
C PRO A 43 14.94 14.19 2.36
N GLY A 44 14.84 12.88 2.17
CA GLY A 44 15.96 11.94 2.14
C GLY A 44 16.44 11.51 3.53
N ASP A 45 16.36 12.39 4.52
CA ASP A 45 16.59 12.13 5.95
C ASP A 45 15.61 12.93 6.83
N GLY A 46 15.78 12.89 8.16
CA GLY A 46 15.00 13.75 9.06
C GLY A 46 13.49 13.47 9.12
N TYR A 47 13.04 12.26 8.74
CA TYR A 47 11.63 11.90 8.68
C TYR A 47 10.89 12.11 10.01
N ASP A 48 9.69 12.68 9.90
CA ASP A 48 8.75 12.99 10.99
C ASP A 48 7.36 12.37 10.73
N GLU A 49 6.42 12.66 11.63
CA GLU A 49 5.04 12.16 11.56
C GLU A 49 4.28 12.67 10.33
N GLY A 50 4.60 13.86 9.82
CA GLY A 50 3.96 14.40 8.62
C GLY A 50 4.28 13.58 7.37
N HIS A 51 5.53 13.12 7.26
CA HIS A 51 5.94 12.23 6.16
C HIS A 51 5.25 10.86 6.24
N ALA A 52 5.13 10.29 7.44
CA ALA A 52 4.40 9.04 7.64
C ALA A 52 2.90 9.21 7.40
N GLY A 53 2.30 10.31 7.86
CA GLY A 53 0.90 10.65 7.62
C GLY A 53 0.57 10.81 6.14
N HIS A 54 1.51 11.34 5.34
CA HIS A 54 1.37 11.37 3.88
C HIS A 54 1.28 9.96 3.28
N LEU A 55 2.17 9.04 3.69
CA LEU A 55 2.14 7.65 3.22
C LEU A 55 0.87 6.90 3.67
N VAL A 56 0.36 7.16 4.87
CA VAL A 56 -0.94 6.64 5.32
C VAL A 56 -2.08 7.19 4.46
N SER A 57 -2.04 8.48 4.11
CA SER A 57 -3.03 9.10 3.22
C SER A 57 -3.00 8.48 1.81
N THR A 58 -1.81 8.11 1.34
CA THR A 58 -1.61 7.36 0.09
C THR A 58 -2.31 6.00 0.12
N LEU A 59 -2.29 5.29 1.25
CA LEU A 59 -3.04 4.04 1.40
C LEU A 59 -4.54 4.23 1.24
N PHE A 60 -5.13 5.25 1.89
CA PHE A 60 -6.56 5.52 1.77
C PHE A 60 -6.95 5.95 0.35
N THR A 61 -6.12 6.74 -0.31
CA THR A 61 -6.32 7.12 -1.72
C THR A 61 -6.22 5.90 -2.64
N ALA A 62 -5.28 4.99 -2.37
CA ALA A 62 -5.11 3.77 -3.14
C ALA A 62 -6.28 2.80 -2.99
N LEU A 63 -6.87 2.69 -1.79
CA LEU A 63 -8.08 1.91 -1.54
C LEU A 63 -9.25 2.37 -2.39
N ASP A 64 -9.47 3.68 -2.53
CA ASP A 64 -10.54 4.19 -3.39
C ASP A 64 -10.22 4.00 -4.88
N THR A 65 -8.98 4.27 -5.28
CA THR A 65 -8.53 4.13 -6.68
C THR A 65 -8.64 2.67 -7.16
N ALA A 66 -8.28 1.70 -6.32
CA ALA A 66 -8.30 0.27 -6.65
C ALA A 66 -9.68 -0.25 -7.07
N ARG A 67 -10.76 0.41 -6.65
CA ARG A 67 -12.15 0.04 -6.98
C ARG A 67 -12.54 0.38 -8.41
N THR A 68 -11.85 1.33 -9.03
CA THR A 68 -12.17 1.84 -10.37
C THR A 68 -11.08 1.56 -11.39
N PHE A 69 -9.91 1.15 -10.92
CA PHE A 69 -8.76 0.81 -11.74
C PHE A 69 -8.52 -0.70 -11.77
N GLN A 70 -8.31 -1.25 -12.97
CA GLN A 70 -7.81 -2.60 -13.16
C GLN A 70 -6.55 -2.55 -14.03
N PRO A 71 -5.40 -3.07 -13.56
CA PRO A 71 -4.17 -3.06 -14.33
C PRO A 71 -4.28 -4.01 -15.54
N GLN A 72 -3.78 -3.56 -16.69
CA GLN A 72 -3.79 -4.35 -17.94
C GLN A 72 -2.84 -5.55 -17.89
N GLN A 73 -1.83 -5.48 -17.02
CA GLN A 73 -0.90 -6.57 -16.74
C GLN A 73 -0.81 -6.76 -15.24
N GLN A 74 -0.79 -8.01 -14.81
CA GLN A 74 -0.66 -8.39 -13.41
C GLN A 74 0.46 -9.41 -13.26
N PRO A 75 1.16 -9.43 -12.11
CA PRO A 75 2.09 -10.49 -11.81
C PRO A 75 1.39 -11.85 -11.74
N PRO A 76 2.10 -12.95 -12.05
CA PRO A 76 1.61 -14.30 -11.73
C PRO A 76 1.26 -14.40 -10.24
N VAL A 77 0.14 -15.04 -9.93
CA VAL A 77 -0.31 -15.24 -8.56
C VAL A 77 0.21 -16.59 -8.06
N THR A 78 1.09 -16.56 -7.06
CA THR A 78 1.51 -17.76 -6.31
C THR A 78 0.61 -17.96 -5.09
N ASP A 79 0.71 -19.12 -4.44
CA ASP A 79 -0.08 -19.42 -3.25
C ASP A 79 0.22 -18.44 -2.10
N GLU A 80 1.47 -17.99 -1.96
CA GLU A 80 1.88 -17.00 -0.96
C GLU A 80 1.28 -15.62 -1.24
N ILE A 81 1.29 -15.17 -2.49
CA ILE A 81 0.67 -13.89 -2.89
C ILE A 81 -0.84 -13.97 -2.68
N GLN A 82 -1.47 -15.07 -3.09
CA GLN A 82 -2.89 -15.28 -2.89
C GLN A 82 -3.26 -15.28 -1.41
N HIS A 83 -2.47 -15.93 -0.56
CA HIS A 83 -2.66 -15.96 0.89
C HIS A 83 -2.59 -14.55 1.50
N ALA A 84 -1.55 -13.78 1.18
CA ALA A 84 -1.39 -12.42 1.68
C ALA A 84 -2.55 -11.50 1.23
N ARG A 85 -2.98 -11.58 -0.03
CA ARG A 85 -4.13 -10.81 -0.54
C ARG A 85 -5.43 -11.16 0.19
N THR A 86 -5.69 -12.44 0.42
CA THR A 86 -6.85 -12.86 1.21
C THR A 86 -6.81 -12.25 2.62
N LYS A 87 -5.65 -12.31 3.29
CA LYS A 87 -5.48 -11.72 4.63
C LYS A 87 -5.66 -10.20 4.64
N VAL A 88 -5.13 -9.49 3.64
CA VAL A 88 -5.35 -8.04 3.47
C VAL A 88 -6.84 -7.71 3.38
N VAL A 89 -7.60 -8.47 2.59
CA VAL A 89 -9.04 -8.27 2.41
C VAL A 89 -9.82 -8.58 3.69
N ASP A 90 -9.56 -9.73 4.31
CA ASP A 90 -10.22 -10.14 5.56
C ASP A 90 -9.98 -9.09 6.66
N GLY A 91 -8.73 -8.66 6.83
CA GLY A 91 -8.38 -7.65 7.81
C GLY A 91 -8.94 -6.26 7.49
N ALA A 92 -8.99 -5.85 6.22
CA ALA A 92 -9.70 -4.63 5.81
C ALA A 92 -11.19 -4.68 6.17
N HIS A 93 -11.85 -5.83 6.00
CA HIS A 93 -13.25 -6.01 6.39
C HIS A 93 -13.46 -5.98 7.90
N GLU A 94 -12.53 -6.50 8.69
CA GLU A 94 -12.54 -6.37 10.15
C GLU A 94 -12.42 -4.90 10.59
N LEU A 95 -11.46 -4.17 10.03
CA LEU A 95 -11.25 -2.76 10.31
C LEU A 95 -12.49 -1.93 9.92
N ALA A 96 -13.12 -2.26 8.79
CA ALA A 96 -14.36 -1.61 8.36
C ALA A 96 -15.56 -1.89 9.29
N LYS A 97 -15.59 -3.02 10.00
CA LYS A 97 -16.62 -3.32 11.01
C LYS A 97 -16.38 -2.52 12.30
N ALA A 98 -15.13 -2.20 12.61
CA ALA A 98 -14.75 -1.34 13.73
C ALA A 98 -14.99 0.16 13.47
N GLY A 99 -15.27 0.55 12.21
CA GLY A 99 -15.56 1.95 11.86
C GLY A 99 -14.35 2.87 12.11
N GLY A 100 -14.58 4.04 12.72
CA GLY A 100 -13.52 5.00 13.03
C GLY A 100 -12.41 4.45 13.93
N GLU A 101 -12.72 3.51 14.84
CA GLU A 101 -11.69 2.84 15.65
C GLU A 101 -10.72 2.01 14.78
N GLY A 102 -11.24 1.40 13.69
CA GLY A 102 -10.42 0.70 12.72
C GLY A 102 -9.44 1.63 12.00
N ILE A 103 -9.88 2.84 11.64
CA ILE A 103 -9.01 3.87 11.04
C ILE A 103 -7.92 4.29 12.03
N GLN A 104 -8.28 4.52 13.29
CA GLN A 104 -7.32 4.87 14.34
C GLN A 104 -6.28 3.76 14.58
N LEU A 105 -6.68 2.48 14.51
CA LEU A 105 -5.76 1.34 14.57
C LEU A 105 -4.78 1.33 13.40
N ILE A 106 -5.24 1.59 12.17
CA ILE A 106 -4.37 1.72 10.99
C ILE A 106 -3.33 2.82 11.22
N VAL A 107 -3.78 4.03 11.59
CA VAL A 107 -2.91 5.20 11.76
C VAL A 107 -1.88 4.97 12.88
N SER A 108 -2.34 4.50 14.05
CA SER A 108 -1.48 4.30 15.22
C SER A 108 -0.40 3.23 15.01
N ARG A 109 -0.66 2.21 14.18
CA ARG A 109 0.31 1.19 13.81
C ARG A 109 1.27 1.67 12.72
N LEU A 110 0.75 2.37 11.71
CA LEU A 110 1.53 2.76 10.55
C LEU A 110 2.49 3.90 10.82
N ILE A 111 2.09 4.95 11.53
CA ILE A 111 2.97 6.12 11.77
C ILE A 111 4.34 5.69 12.33
N PRO A 112 4.43 4.97 13.47
CA PRO A 112 5.72 4.58 14.01
C PRO A 112 6.47 3.59 13.10
N ALA A 113 5.78 2.64 12.45
CA ALA A 113 6.40 1.66 11.58
C ALA A 113 7.02 2.31 10.33
N LEU A 114 6.29 3.22 9.67
CA LEU A 114 6.76 3.93 8.50
C LEU A 114 7.91 4.88 8.84
N MET A 115 7.85 5.58 9.98
CA MET A 115 8.97 6.42 10.43
C MET A 115 10.23 5.60 10.68
N ALA A 116 10.10 4.42 11.33
CA ALA A 116 11.21 3.52 11.55
C ALA A 116 11.79 3.02 10.23
N GLU A 117 10.94 2.58 9.30
CA GLU A 117 11.34 2.10 7.98
C GLU A 117 12.10 3.16 7.18
N LEU A 118 11.53 4.36 7.07
CA LEU A 118 12.15 5.46 6.33
C LEU A 118 13.52 5.84 6.89
N ARG A 119 13.67 5.87 8.22
CA ARG A 119 14.94 6.19 8.89
C ARG A 119 15.97 5.08 8.73
N ASN A 120 15.57 3.82 8.92
CA ASN A 120 16.47 2.67 8.85
C ASN A 120 17.05 2.48 7.44
N ASN A 121 16.29 2.85 6.41
CA ASN A 121 16.68 2.73 5.02
C ASN A 121 16.90 4.10 4.35
N ALA A 122 17.25 5.15 5.12
CA ALA A 122 17.51 6.47 4.58
C ALA A 122 18.60 6.44 3.49
N GLY A 123 18.31 7.06 2.34
CA GLY A 123 19.18 7.03 1.16
C GLY A 123 19.06 5.78 0.29
N GLU A 124 18.37 4.73 0.76
CA GLU A 124 18.15 3.48 0.02
C GLU A 124 16.69 3.38 -0.49
N ARG A 125 16.33 4.23 -1.46
CA ARG A 125 14.95 4.37 -1.96
C ARG A 125 14.27 3.05 -2.33
N GLY A 126 15.00 2.10 -2.92
CA GLY A 126 14.43 0.79 -3.26
C GLY A 126 14.02 -0.02 -2.04
N LYS A 127 14.82 0.01 -0.97
CA LYS A 127 14.48 -0.63 0.31
C LYS A 127 13.32 0.08 0.99
N GLN A 128 13.32 1.42 0.99
CA GLN A 128 12.22 2.21 1.52
C GLN A 128 10.90 1.90 0.79
N ALA A 129 10.91 1.81 -0.54
CA ALA A 129 9.71 1.48 -1.32
C ALA A 129 9.15 0.10 -0.93
N HIS A 130 10.03 -0.90 -0.84
CA HIS A 130 9.66 -2.26 -0.43
C HIS A 130 9.09 -2.30 0.99
N GLY A 131 9.79 -1.70 1.96
CA GLY A 131 9.37 -1.71 3.36
C GLY A 131 8.07 -0.94 3.59
N VAL A 132 7.95 0.26 3.01
CA VAL A 132 6.71 1.06 3.09
C VAL A 132 5.53 0.30 2.49
N PHE A 133 5.68 -0.27 1.29
CA PHE A 133 4.64 -1.10 0.67
C PHE A 133 4.22 -2.25 1.60
N GLY A 134 5.18 -2.99 2.14
CA GLY A 134 4.94 -4.11 3.06
C GLY A 134 4.16 -3.67 4.29
N TYR A 135 4.60 -2.62 4.99
CA TYR A 135 3.93 -2.13 6.20
C TYR A 135 2.52 -1.61 5.93
N LEU A 136 2.30 -0.88 4.83
CA LEU A 136 0.97 -0.36 4.46
C LEU A 136 -0.05 -1.49 4.28
N LEU A 137 0.30 -2.55 3.55
CA LEU A 137 -0.59 -3.70 3.35
C LEU A 137 -0.68 -4.59 4.59
N TYR A 138 0.41 -4.75 5.33
CA TYR A 138 0.41 -5.57 6.54
C TYR A 138 -0.49 -4.98 7.64
N ALA A 139 -0.56 -3.65 7.75
CA ALA A 139 -1.49 -2.99 8.67
C ALA A 139 -2.96 -3.33 8.36
N LEU A 140 -3.31 -3.49 7.08
CA LEU A 140 -4.63 -4.01 6.70
C LEU A 140 -4.77 -5.48 7.05
N ALA A 141 -3.76 -6.31 6.73
CA ALA A 141 -3.81 -7.75 6.92
C ALA A 141 -3.91 -8.20 8.39
N ILE A 142 -3.34 -7.43 9.33
CA ILE A 142 -3.49 -7.69 10.77
C ILE A 142 -4.96 -7.51 11.21
N GLY A 143 -5.75 -6.72 10.48
CA GLY A 143 -7.13 -6.41 10.85
C GLY A 143 -7.19 -5.75 12.23
N THR A 144 -8.08 -6.25 13.09
CA THR A 144 -8.18 -5.74 14.48
C THR A 144 -7.25 -6.46 15.46
N GLY A 145 -6.56 -7.52 15.02
CA GLY A 145 -5.69 -8.35 15.87
C GLY A 145 -4.33 -7.72 16.20
N GLU A 146 -3.52 -8.45 16.94
CA GLU A 146 -2.11 -8.10 17.26
C GLU A 146 -1.13 -9.22 16.86
N GLU A 147 -1.64 -10.37 16.44
CA GLU A 147 -0.82 -11.53 16.09
C GLU A 147 -0.11 -11.29 14.76
N GLN A 148 1.22 -11.43 14.78
CA GLN A 148 2.03 -11.33 13.59
C GLN A 148 2.06 -12.66 12.85
N ASP A 149 1.66 -12.64 11.58
CA ASP A 149 1.80 -13.76 10.66
C ASP A 149 2.97 -13.52 9.69
N PRO A 150 4.11 -14.21 9.85
CA PRO A 150 5.25 -14.08 8.94
C PRO A 150 4.92 -14.49 7.50
N ALA A 151 4.00 -15.44 7.30
CA ALA A 151 3.64 -15.90 5.96
C ALA A 151 2.95 -14.80 5.14
N VAL A 152 2.24 -13.88 5.81
CA VAL A 152 1.67 -12.70 5.16
C VAL A 152 2.78 -11.77 4.68
N MET A 153 3.79 -11.49 5.51
CA MET A 153 4.92 -10.64 5.11
C MET A 153 5.73 -11.25 3.95
N ASP A 154 5.91 -12.57 3.95
CA ASP A 154 6.55 -13.29 2.85
C ASP A 154 5.74 -13.16 1.55
N GLY A 155 4.41 -13.30 1.63
CA GLY A 155 3.52 -13.11 0.48
C GLY A 155 3.49 -11.66 -0.04
N LEU A 156 3.51 -10.66 0.85
CA LEU A 156 3.62 -9.24 0.45
C LEU A 156 4.97 -8.95 -0.20
N THR A 157 6.06 -9.52 0.32
CA THR A 157 7.40 -9.44 -0.29
C THR A 157 7.39 -10.04 -1.69
N ALA A 158 6.80 -11.23 -1.86
CA ALA A 158 6.65 -11.89 -3.15
C ALA A 158 5.82 -11.05 -4.13
N ALA A 159 4.75 -10.42 -3.67
CA ALA A 159 3.92 -9.53 -4.48
C ALA A 159 4.71 -8.31 -4.97
N PHE A 160 5.48 -7.66 -4.10
CA PHE A 160 6.33 -6.52 -4.48
C PHE A 160 7.36 -6.92 -5.56
N VAL A 161 8.07 -8.03 -5.34
CA VAL A 161 9.07 -8.54 -6.29
C VAL A 161 8.44 -8.87 -7.64
N ALA A 162 7.25 -9.47 -7.63
CA ALA A 162 6.54 -9.82 -8.85
C ALA A 162 6.08 -8.56 -9.62
N TRP A 163 5.61 -7.52 -8.91
CA TRP A 163 5.31 -6.23 -9.53
C TRP A 163 6.55 -5.50 -10.07
N ASP A 164 7.69 -5.52 -9.35
CA ASP A 164 8.96 -4.98 -9.86
C ASP A 164 9.36 -5.64 -11.18
N ALA A 165 9.17 -6.97 -11.30
CA ALA A 165 9.41 -7.68 -12.54
C ALA A 165 8.49 -7.23 -13.69
N VAL A 166 7.19 -7.03 -13.42
CA VAL A 166 6.21 -6.53 -14.40
C VAL A 166 6.57 -5.11 -14.86
N LEU A 167 6.92 -4.22 -13.94
CA LEU A 167 7.34 -2.84 -14.23
C LEU A 167 8.62 -2.80 -15.06
N ARG A 168 9.64 -3.61 -14.71
CA ARG A 168 10.87 -3.76 -15.52
C ARG A 168 10.63 -4.40 -16.89
N GLY A 169 9.56 -5.20 -17.01
CA GLY A 169 9.06 -5.73 -18.27
C GLY A 169 8.41 -4.68 -19.19
N GLY A 170 8.31 -3.43 -18.75
CA GLY A 170 7.81 -2.31 -19.55
C GLY A 170 6.35 -1.95 -19.30
N TYR A 171 5.71 -2.54 -18.28
CA TYR A 171 4.40 -2.07 -17.86
C TYR A 171 4.50 -0.65 -17.28
N VAL A 172 3.61 0.23 -17.74
CA VAL A 172 3.50 1.61 -17.27
C VAL A 172 2.04 1.86 -16.90
N VAL A 173 1.80 2.34 -15.68
CA VAL A 173 0.45 2.71 -15.22
C VAL A 173 -0.12 3.83 -16.11
N PRO A 174 -1.44 3.84 -16.37
CA PRO A 174 -2.02 4.63 -17.46
C PRO A 174 -1.98 6.15 -17.24
N TRP A 175 -1.82 6.61 -16.00
CA TRP A 175 -1.68 8.03 -15.67
C TRP A 175 -0.23 8.54 -15.77
N ARG A 176 0.76 7.66 -15.94
CA ARG A 176 2.15 8.08 -16.17
C ARG A 176 2.37 8.35 -17.66
N PRO A 177 3.15 9.38 -18.01
CA PRO A 177 3.57 9.57 -19.39
C PRO A 177 4.35 8.33 -19.85
N ARG A 178 4.01 7.81 -21.03
CA ARG A 178 4.80 6.71 -21.60
C ARG A 178 6.23 7.19 -21.82
N PRO A 179 7.25 6.38 -21.51
CA PRO A 179 8.60 6.70 -21.92
C PRO A 179 8.63 6.86 -23.44
N PRO A 180 9.43 7.80 -23.98
CA PRO A 180 9.56 7.97 -25.42
C PRO A 180 9.97 6.64 -26.05
N SER A 181 9.30 6.26 -27.13
CA SER A 181 9.68 5.10 -27.95
C SER A 181 11.15 5.23 -28.31
N ALA A 182 11.96 4.22 -28.02
CA ALA A 182 13.30 4.13 -28.58
C ALA A 182 13.15 3.72 -30.05
N ASP A 183 12.97 4.71 -30.93
CA ASP A 183 13.12 4.58 -32.39
C ASP A 183 14.58 4.81 -32.79
#